data_AF-A0A1B6J4X3-F1
#
_entry.id   AF-A0A1B6J4X3-F1
#
_cell.length_a   1.000
_cell.length_b   1.000
_cell.length_c   1.000
_cell.angle_alpha   90.00
_cell.angle_beta   90.00
_cell.angle_gamma   90.00
#
_symmetry.space_group_name_H-M   'P 1'
#
loop_
_entity.id
_entity.type
_entity.pdbx_description
1 polymer ?
#
loop_
_entity_poly.entity_id
_entity_poly.type
_entity_poly.pdbx_seq_one_letter_code
_entity_poly.pdbx_strand_id
1 'polypeptide(L)'
;STWSGINKNAGNALSIAFIPDIISYVASDQMSFYERFLNFISTVTTLFMYYNHQLPLQDTVLKENYKLDAPPVADMVSNVSLYLINTHPTVEYAQPYTPNMIPVGGIVIEPDRTSLPQDIKKFMDGASKEGVIYFSLGTLVPIHRMPKEKLQMFVNVFSKLKQKVLWRINLDTIPGLSANVKLTKWVPQPGVLAHPNCVLFLTHGGLFGQQEAIHAGVPTVGIAFFGDQPSNVKFAEHSGIGVSLAFDNISEESISAAINKVLKNPKYKENAQRLSRIFRDRPM
;
A
#
# COMPACT_ATOMS: atom_id res chain seq x y z
N SER A 1 -14.27 -5.89 -3.11
CA SER A 1 -15.18 -4.90 -3.70
C SER A 1 -14.43 -3.63 -4.00
N THR A 2 -14.77 -2.94 -5.08
CA THR A 2 -14.24 -1.61 -5.38
C THR A 2 -14.87 -0.58 -4.45
N TRP A 3 -14.18 0.54 -4.25
CA TRP A 3 -14.68 1.61 -3.40
C TRP A 3 -16.03 2.15 -3.86
N SER A 4 -16.21 2.32 -5.17
CA SER A 4 -17.48 2.73 -5.79
C SER A 4 -18.61 1.73 -5.56
N GLY A 5 -18.31 0.43 -5.59
CA GLY A 5 -19.30 -0.62 -5.30
C GLY A 5 -19.76 -0.58 -3.84
N ILE A 6 -18.83 -0.43 -2.88
CA ILE A 6 -19.16 -0.29 -1.46
C ILE A 6 -20.00 0.96 -1.24
N ASN A 7 -19.56 2.11 -1.75
CA ASN A 7 -20.29 3.37 -1.61
C ASN A 7 -21.72 3.25 -2.16
N LYS A 8 -21.90 2.68 -3.35
CA LYS A 8 -23.24 2.51 -3.92
C LYS A 8 -24.13 1.58 -3.09
N ASN A 9 -23.62 0.43 -2.63
CA ASN A 9 -24.41 -0.50 -1.83
C ASN A 9 -24.74 0.04 -0.44
N ALA A 10 -23.82 0.81 0.16
CA ALA A 10 -24.01 1.43 1.46
C ALA A 10 -24.92 2.67 1.44
N GLY A 11 -25.36 3.13 0.26
CA GLY A 11 -26.11 4.37 0.09
C GLY A 11 -25.26 5.63 0.23
N ASN A 12 -23.92 5.51 0.15
CA ASN A 12 -22.99 6.62 0.26
C ASN A 12 -22.77 7.34 -1.08
N ALA A 13 -22.48 8.64 -1.00
CA ALA A 13 -22.23 9.45 -2.19
C ALA A 13 -20.92 9.04 -2.89
N LEU A 14 -21.01 8.70 -4.19
CA LEU A 14 -19.83 8.35 -4.99
C LEU A 14 -18.84 9.51 -5.14
N SER A 15 -19.32 10.75 -5.05
CA SER A 15 -18.48 11.96 -5.03
C SER A 15 -17.42 12.02 -6.16
N ILE A 16 -17.83 11.58 -7.35
CA ILE A 16 -16.98 11.31 -8.53
C ILE A 16 -16.14 12.53 -8.96
N ALA A 17 -16.57 13.74 -8.62
CA ALA A 17 -15.84 14.96 -8.96
C ALA A 17 -14.54 15.15 -8.15
N PHE A 18 -14.36 14.46 -7.02
CA PHE A 18 -13.20 14.61 -6.13
C PHE A 18 -12.71 13.31 -5.48
N ILE A 19 -13.47 12.21 -5.56
CA ILE A 19 -12.99 10.89 -5.13
C ILE A 19 -12.57 10.10 -6.37
N PRO A 20 -11.27 9.79 -6.54
CA PRO A 20 -10.82 8.95 -7.63
C PRO A 20 -11.31 7.52 -7.45
N ASP A 21 -11.73 6.88 -8.54
CA ASP A 21 -11.89 5.43 -8.59
C ASP A 21 -10.53 4.77 -8.30
N ILE A 22 -10.51 3.63 -7.62
CA ILE A 22 -9.25 3.06 -7.12
C ILE A 22 -8.65 2.07 -8.11
N ILE A 23 -9.48 1.47 -8.97
CA ILE A 23 -9.09 0.32 -9.80
C ILE A 23 -8.83 0.72 -11.25
N SER A 24 -9.72 1.52 -11.85
CA SER A 24 -9.72 1.70 -13.31
C SER A 24 -9.04 3.01 -13.75
N TYR A 25 -8.80 3.96 -12.85
CA TYR A 25 -8.09 5.22 -13.15
C TYR A 25 -7.37 5.75 -11.91
N VAL A 26 -6.10 6.17 -12.04
CA VAL A 26 -5.29 6.61 -10.90
C VAL A 26 -5.19 8.13 -10.88
N ALA A 27 -5.75 8.76 -9.87
CA ALA A 27 -5.69 10.20 -9.65
C ALA A 27 -5.65 10.57 -8.16
N SER A 28 -5.42 11.85 -7.86
CA SER A 28 -5.63 12.41 -6.52
C SER A 28 -7.00 13.07 -6.38
N ASP A 29 -7.35 13.58 -5.21
CA ASP A 29 -8.54 14.42 -5.00
C ASP A 29 -8.45 15.80 -5.68
N GLN A 30 -7.24 16.23 -6.05
CA GLN A 30 -7.00 17.39 -6.89
C GLN A 30 -6.98 17.02 -8.39
N MET A 31 -8.15 16.85 -8.99
CA MET A 31 -8.32 16.57 -10.43
C MET A 31 -8.72 17.82 -11.24
N SER A 32 -8.08 17.99 -12.40
CA SER A 32 -8.52 18.90 -13.47
C SER A 32 -9.85 18.45 -14.09
N PHE A 33 -10.49 19.33 -14.88
CA PHE A 33 -11.75 18.98 -15.56
C PHE A 33 -11.64 17.71 -16.40
N TYR A 34 -10.54 17.55 -17.14
CA TYR A 34 -10.31 16.36 -17.96
C TYR A 34 -10.13 15.09 -17.11
N GLU A 35 -9.35 15.17 -16.03
CA GLU A 35 -9.16 14.04 -15.11
C GLU A 35 -10.48 13.66 -14.41
N ARG A 36 -11.33 14.63 -14.07
CA ARG A 36 -12.68 14.37 -13.53
C ARG A 36 -13.56 13.64 -14.55
N PHE A 37 -13.48 14.01 -15.83
CA PHE A 37 -14.21 13.31 -16.90
C PHE A 37 -13.73 11.86 -17.05
N LEU A 38 -12.42 11.62 -17.03
CA LEU A 38 -11.85 10.27 -17.03
C LEU A 38 -12.27 9.48 -15.78
N ASN A 39 -12.25 10.11 -14.60
CA ASN A 39 -12.69 9.49 -13.36
C ASN A 39 -14.18 9.10 -13.39
N PHE A 40 -15.01 9.92 -14.04
CA PHE A 40 -16.42 9.60 -14.27
C PHE A 40 -16.57 8.35 -15.15
N ILE A 41 -15.88 8.30 -16.29
CA ILE A 41 -15.89 7.11 -17.17
C ILE A 41 -15.41 5.87 -16.40
N SER A 42 -14.32 6.02 -15.63
CA SER A 42 -13.76 4.98 -14.78
C SER A 42 -14.79 4.45 -13.78
N THR A 43 -15.44 5.34 -13.04
CA THR A 43 -16.43 4.97 -12.02
C THR A 43 -17.63 4.25 -12.63
N VAL A 44 -18.17 4.76 -13.74
CA VAL A 44 -19.30 4.13 -14.45
C VAL A 44 -18.90 2.73 -14.93
N THR A 45 -17.72 2.60 -15.52
CA THR A 45 -17.18 1.31 -15.99
C THR A 45 -17.00 0.34 -14.84
N THR A 46 -16.41 0.78 -13.72
CA THR A 46 -16.22 -0.03 -12.51
C THR A 46 -17.54 -0.52 -11.95
N LEU A 47 -18.57 0.34 -11.87
CA LEU A 47 -19.90 -0.07 -11.42
C LEU A 47 -20.56 -1.03 -12.41
N PHE A 48 -20.46 -0.76 -13.71
CA PHE A 48 -21.00 -1.65 -14.73
C PHE A 48 -20.38 -3.05 -14.62
N MET A 49 -19.05 -3.14 -14.52
CA MET A 49 -18.32 -4.40 -14.33
C MET A 49 -18.69 -5.09 -13.01
N TYR A 50 -18.84 -4.32 -11.93
CA TYR A 50 -19.23 -4.87 -10.63
C TYR A 50 -20.59 -5.57 -10.69
N TYR A 51 -21.63 -4.89 -11.18
CA TYR A 51 -22.99 -5.45 -11.20
C TYR A 51 -23.25 -6.47 -12.31
N ASN A 52 -22.64 -6.30 -13.49
CA ASN A 52 -22.96 -7.15 -14.65
C ASN A 52 -21.97 -8.30 -14.85
N HIS A 53 -20.82 -8.29 -14.18
CA HIS A 53 -19.83 -9.36 -14.30
C HIS A 53 -19.40 -9.94 -12.95
N GLN A 54 -18.99 -9.11 -11.99
CA GLN A 54 -18.45 -9.62 -10.73
C GLN A 54 -19.50 -10.29 -9.84
N LEU A 55 -20.66 -9.63 -9.62
CA LEU A 55 -21.73 -10.22 -8.79
C LEU A 55 -22.31 -11.51 -9.41
N PRO A 56 -22.65 -11.58 -10.71
CA PRO A 56 -23.10 -12.83 -11.32
C PRO A 56 -22.05 -13.96 -11.26
N LEU A 57 -20.76 -13.63 -11.40
CA LEU A 57 -19.71 -14.63 -11.23
C LEU A 57 -19.65 -15.16 -9.80
N GLN A 58 -19.85 -14.29 -8.79
CA GLN A 58 -19.92 -14.69 -7.39
C GLN A 58 -21.15 -15.58 -7.12
N ASP A 59 -22.29 -15.32 -7.76
CA ASP A 59 -23.46 -16.21 -7.70
C ASP A 59 -23.14 -17.62 -8.17
N THR A 60 -22.46 -17.74 -9.33
CA THR A 60 -22.03 -19.03 -9.88
C THR A 60 -21.07 -19.75 -8.92
N VAL A 61 -20.05 -19.06 -8.44
CA VAL A 61 -19.08 -19.62 -7.48
C VAL A 61 -19.76 -20.11 -6.21
N LEU A 62 -20.74 -19.34 -5.69
CA LEU A 62 -21.48 -19.69 -4.47
C LEU A 62 -22.32 -20.95 -4.66
N LYS A 63 -23.02 -21.06 -5.80
CA LYS A 63 -23.81 -22.24 -6.16
C LYS A 63 -22.96 -23.48 -6.39
N GLU A 64 -21.87 -23.36 -7.14
CA GLU A 64 -21.04 -24.50 -7.54
C GLU A 64 -20.23 -25.07 -6.36
N ASN A 65 -19.64 -24.20 -5.54
CA ASN A 65 -18.70 -24.64 -4.50
C ASN A 65 -19.37 -24.89 -3.15
N TYR A 66 -20.41 -24.12 -2.81
CA TYR A 66 -21.04 -24.18 -1.49
C TYR A 66 -22.44 -24.80 -1.52
N LYS A 67 -23.05 -24.95 -2.72
CA LYS A 67 -24.39 -25.54 -2.91
C LYS A 67 -25.44 -24.95 -1.97
N LEU A 68 -25.27 -23.67 -1.63
CA LEU A 68 -26.18 -22.94 -0.76
C LEU A 68 -27.36 -22.47 -1.59
N ASP A 69 -28.57 -22.69 -1.07
CA ASP A 69 -29.77 -22.02 -1.55
C ASP A 69 -29.80 -20.61 -0.94
N ALA A 70 -29.06 -19.70 -1.55
CA ALA A 70 -28.91 -18.32 -1.11
C ALA A 70 -29.55 -17.36 -2.13
N PRO A 71 -30.06 -16.19 -1.67
CA PRO A 71 -30.43 -15.12 -2.59
C PRO A 71 -29.25 -14.72 -3.49
N PRO A 72 -29.52 -14.05 -4.63
CA PRO A 72 -28.46 -13.45 -5.44
C PRO A 72 -27.54 -12.59 -4.58
N VAL A 73 -26.23 -12.68 -4.81
CA VAL A 73 -25.21 -11.92 -4.08
C VAL A 73 -25.49 -10.42 -4.18
N ALA A 74 -26.05 -9.95 -5.30
CA ALA A 74 -26.52 -8.56 -5.46
C ALA A 74 -27.55 -8.13 -4.40
N ASP A 75 -28.50 -9.01 -4.06
CA ASP A 75 -29.50 -8.73 -3.02
C ASP A 75 -28.85 -8.81 -1.64
N MET A 76 -27.96 -9.78 -1.44
CA MET A 76 -27.22 -9.91 -0.18
C MET A 76 -26.38 -8.67 0.13
N VAL A 77 -25.62 -8.14 -0.84
CA VAL A 77 -24.77 -6.95 -0.62
C VAL A 77 -25.59 -5.67 -0.48
N SER A 78 -26.79 -5.62 -1.04
CA SER A 78 -27.72 -4.48 -0.92
C SER A 78 -28.46 -4.46 0.43
N ASN A 79 -28.54 -5.60 1.12
CA ASN A 79 -29.18 -5.73 2.43
C ASN A 79 -28.20 -5.67 3.61
N VAL A 80 -26.96 -5.21 3.38
CA VAL A 80 -25.96 -5.07 4.45
C VAL A 80 -26.28 -3.83 5.29
N SER A 81 -26.52 -4.03 6.59
CA SER A 81 -26.85 -2.93 7.51
C SER A 81 -25.63 -2.16 8.03
N LEU A 82 -24.43 -2.74 7.97
CA LEU A 82 -23.20 -2.17 8.51
C LEU A 82 -21.97 -2.61 7.69
N TYR A 83 -21.15 -1.64 7.31
CA TYR A 83 -19.88 -1.85 6.61
C TYR A 83 -18.72 -1.45 7.52
N LEU A 84 -17.96 -2.44 8.00
CA LEU A 84 -16.66 -2.20 8.62
C LEU A 84 -15.62 -2.10 7.50
N ILE A 85 -15.16 -0.90 7.21
CA ILE A 85 -14.27 -0.61 6.08
C ILE A 85 -12.84 -0.43 6.57
N ASN A 86 -11.88 -1.14 5.96
CA ASN A 86 -10.47 -1.11 6.35
C ASN A 86 -9.77 0.16 5.81
N THR A 87 -10.19 1.32 6.30
CA THR A 87 -9.61 2.61 5.92
C THR A 87 -9.48 3.56 7.11
N HIS A 88 -8.69 4.61 6.90
CA HIS A 88 -8.41 5.67 7.86
C HIS A 88 -8.32 7.01 7.12
N PRO A 89 -8.83 8.13 7.66
CA PRO A 89 -8.72 9.45 7.03
C PRO A 89 -7.31 9.94 6.65
N THR A 90 -6.26 9.24 7.07
CA THR A 90 -4.86 9.55 6.77
C THR A 90 -4.25 8.64 5.70
N VAL A 91 -5.00 7.65 5.20
CA VAL A 91 -4.56 6.71 4.15
C VAL A 91 -5.37 6.84 2.86
N GLU A 92 -6.32 7.78 2.84
CA GLU A 92 -7.21 8.05 1.73
C GLU A 92 -7.54 9.54 1.65
N TYR A 93 -8.23 9.94 0.58
CA TYR A 93 -8.73 11.30 0.42
C TYR A 93 -9.98 11.55 1.27
N ALA A 94 -10.19 12.81 1.66
CA ALA A 94 -11.36 13.20 2.45
C ALA A 94 -12.66 12.89 1.69
N GLN A 95 -13.59 12.19 2.35
CA GLN A 95 -14.84 11.75 1.75
C GLN A 95 -15.97 11.62 2.75
N PRO A 96 -17.24 11.73 2.31
CA PRO A 96 -18.38 11.49 3.17
C PRO A 96 -18.50 10.01 3.52
N TYR A 97 -19.01 9.73 4.72
CA TYR A 97 -19.46 8.42 5.15
C TYR A 97 -20.90 8.50 5.63
N THR A 98 -21.73 7.58 5.19
CA THR A 98 -23.03 7.33 5.79
C THR A 98 -22.84 6.67 7.17
N PRO A 99 -23.81 6.81 8.11
CA PRO A 99 -23.66 6.28 9.47
C PRO A 99 -23.41 4.77 9.56
N ASN A 100 -23.78 4.00 8.54
CA ASN A 100 -23.54 2.55 8.45
C ASN A 100 -22.13 2.18 7.94
N MET A 101 -21.28 3.15 7.63
CA MET A 101 -19.90 2.92 7.18
C MET A 101 -18.92 3.32 8.29
N ILE A 102 -18.27 2.32 8.91
CA ILE A 102 -17.39 2.53 10.06
C ILE A 102 -15.94 2.23 9.67
N PRO A 103 -15.06 3.25 9.59
CA PRO A 103 -13.65 3.06 9.27
C PRO A 103 -12.88 2.39 10.41
N VAL A 104 -12.44 1.15 10.19
CA VAL A 104 -11.67 0.33 11.14
C VAL A 104 -10.23 0.10 10.69
N GLY A 105 -9.72 0.94 9.78
CA GLY A 105 -8.35 0.83 9.27
C GLY A 105 -7.30 0.93 10.36
N GLY A 106 -6.34 0.00 10.33
CA GLY A 106 -5.26 -0.06 11.31
C GLY A 106 -5.58 -0.74 12.65
N ILE A 107 -6.78 -1.30 12.84
CA ILE A 107 -7.16 -1.97 14.10
C ILE A 107 -6.24 -3.13 14.50
N VAL A 108 -5.54 -3.72 13.52
CA VAL A 108 -4.59 -4.83 13.71
C VAL A 108 -3.14 -4.38 13.91
N ILE A 109 -2.86 -3.07 13.85
CA ILE A 109 -1.50 -2.54 13.93
C ILE A 109 -1.09 -2.42 15.40
N GLU A 110 -0.36 -3.41 15.91
CA GLU A 110 0.10 -3.47 17.30
C GLU A 110 1.64 -3.45 17.41
N PRO A 111 2.33 -2.34 17.08
CA PRO A 111 3.79 -2.32 17.03
C PRO A 111 4.44 -2.56 18.39
N ASP A 112 3.86 -2.04 19.48
CA ASP A 112 4.39 -2.20 20.84
C ASP A 112 4.36 -3.66 21.33
N ARG A 113 3.55 -4.51 20.69
CA ARG A 113 3.43 -5.95 20.96
C ARG A 113 4.21 -6.81 19.97
N THR A 114 4.87 -6.19 19.00
CA THR A 114 5.50 -6.89 17.88
C THR A 114 7.01 -6.96 18.06
N SER A 115 7.48 -7.96 18.81
CA SER A 115 8.93 -8.18 19.01
C SER A 115 9.61 -8.67 17.72
N LEU A 116 10.76 -8.09 17.39
CA LEU A 116 11.59 -8.56 16.28
C LEU A 116 12.38 -9.83 16.66
N PRO A 117 12.54 -10.80 15.74
CA PRO A 117 13.50 -11.88 15.92
C PRO A 117 14.90 -11.36 16.22
N GLN A 118 15.65 -12.06 17.07
CA GLN A 118 16.91 -11.55 17.62
C GLN A 118 17.96 -11.21 16.55
N ASP A 119 18.01 -11.96 15.44
CA ASP A 119 18.92 -11.70 14.33
C ASP A 119 18.54 -10.44 13.54
N ILE A 120 17.23 -10.20 13.36
CA ILE A 120 16.69 -8.98 12.74
C ILE A 120 16.94 -7.79 13.65
N LYS A 121 16.62 -7.91 14.93
CA LYS A 121 16.85 -6.85 15.92
C LYS A 121 18.32 -6.43 15.95
N LYS A 122 19.25 -7.39 16.04
CA LYS A 122 20.70 -7.11 15.97
C LYS A 122 21.11 -6.40 14.68
N PHE A 123 20.55 -6.80 13.54
CA PHE A 123 20.84 -6.15 12.26
C PHE A 123 20.39 -4.68 12.25
N MET A 124 19.16 -4.43 12.73
CA MET A 124 18.55 -3.11 12.84
C MET A 124 19.26 -2.20 13.84
N ASP A 125 19.59 -2.72 15.03
CA ASP A 125 20.31 -2.00 16.10
C ASP A 125 21.73 -1.63 15.67
N GLY A 126 22.41 -2.52 14.93
CA GLY A 126 23.76 -2.26 14.44
C GLY A 126 23.83 -1.30 13.24
N ALA A 127 22.72 -0.65 12.87
CA ALA A 127 22.74 0.37 11.82
C ALA A 127 23.51 1.62 12.29
N SER A 128 24.22 2.27 11.39
CA SER A 128 24.83 3.57 11.66
C SER A 128 23.75 4.65 11.78
N LYS A 129 24.17 5.90 12.00
CA LYS A 129 23.28 7.09 11.97
C LYS A 129 22.44 7.23 10.69
N GLU A 130 22.81 6.54 9.61
CA GLU A 130 22.11 6.58 8.32
C GLU A 130 20.84 5.71 8.33
N GLY A 131 20.70 4.79 9.28
CA GLY A 131 19.52 3.94 9.48
C GLY A 131 19.43 2.74 8.53
N VAL A 132 18.21 2.20 8.45
CA VAL A 132 17.85 1.00 7.70
C VAL A 132 16.71 1.30 6.74
N ILE A 133 16.90 0.87 5.50
CA ILE A 133 15.84 0.80 4.50
C ILE A 133 15.21 -0.59 4.60
N TYR A 134 13.90 -0.64 4.79
CA TYR A 134 13.15 -1.89 4.67
C TYR A 134 12.61 -2.01 3.23
N PHE A 135 12.78 -3.16 2.59
CA PHE A 135 12.29 -3.40 1.24
C PHE A 135 11.41 -4.65 1.20
N SER A 136 10.13 -4.48 0.83
CA SER A 136 9.20 -5.58 0.61
C SER A 136 8.19 -5.28 -0.49
N LEU A 137 8.09 -6.16 -1.47
CA LEU A 137 7.08 -6.09 -2.54
C LEU A 137 5.81 -6.91 -2.24
N GLY A 138 5.57 -7.23 -0.97
CA GLY A 138 4.45 -8.07 -0.57
C GLY A 138 4.64 -9.55 -0.93
N THR A 139 3.55 -10.31 -0.93
CA THR A 139 3.51 -11.77 -1.17
C THR A 139 3.03 -12.14 -2.57
N LEU A 140 2.36 -11.21 -3.25
CA LEU A 140 1.69 -11.49 -4.54
C LEU A 140 2.58 -11.21 -5.75
N VAL A 141 3.69 -10.49 -5.58
CA VAL A 141 4.66 -10.28 -6.67
C VAL A 141 5.44 -11.58 -6.86
N PRO A 142 5.30 -12.28 -8.01
CA PRO A 142 5.96 -13.55 -8.24
C PRO A 142 7.46 -13.32 -8.48
N ILE A 143 8.25 -13.30 -7.41
CA ILE A 143 9.70 -13.04 -7.46
C ILE A 143 10.41 -13.98 -8.45
N HIS A 144 9.96 -15.23 -8.57
CA HIS A 144 10.49 -16.20 -9.52
C HIS A 144 10.31 -15.81 -11.00
N ARG A 145 9.41 -14.85 -11.30
CA ARG A 145 9.20 -14.28 -12.64
C ARG A 145 9.82 -12.90 -12.80
N MET A 146 10.46 -12.36 -11.75
CA MET A 146 11.14 -11.07 -11.86
C MET A 146 12.37 -11.22 -12.77
N PRO A 147 12.55 -10.34 -13.78
CA PRO A 147 13.75 -10.36 -14.60
C PRO A 147 15.01 -10.22 -13.74
N LYS A 148 16.03 -11.04 -14.01
CA LYS A 148 17.27 -11.04 -13.23
C LYS A 148 17.97 -9.70 -13.30
N GLU A 149 17.85 -9.02 -14.43
CA GLU A 149 18.39 -7.69 -14.70
C GLU A 149 17.81 -6.66 -13.72
N LYS A 150 16.49 -6.69 -13.49
CA LYS A 150 15.82 -5.79 -12.53
C LYS A 150 16.24 -6.08 -11.10
N LEU A 151 16.38 -7.36 -10.73
CA LEU A 151 16.90 -7.74 -9.41
C LEU A 151 18.34 -7.21 -9.22
N GLN A 152 19.18 -7.34 -10.25
CA GLN A 152 20.56 -6.89 -10.22
C GLN A 152 20.68 -5.37 -10.10
N MET A 153 19.77 -4.60 -10.72
CA MET A 153 19.74 -3.14 -10.53
C MET A 153 19.56 -2.75 -9.04
N PHE A 154 18.67 -3.43 -8.31
CA PHE A 154 18.52 -3.20 -6.86
C PHE A 154 19.78 -3.58 -6.09
N VAL A 155 20.39 -4.73 -6.38
CA VAL A 155 21.65 -5.16 -5.74
C VAL A 155 22.75 -4.10 -5.95
N ASN A 156 22.93 -3.66 -7.19
CA ASN A 156 23.94 -2.68 -7.56
C ASN A 156 23.71 -1.34 -6.84
N VAL A 157 22.47 -0.87 -6.77
CA VAL A 157 22.15 0.37 -6.03
C VAL A 157 22.34 0.20 -4.53
N PHE A 158 21.83 -0.88 -3.93
CA PHE A 158 21.93 -1.11 -2.49
C PHE A 158 23.37 -1.24 -2.02
N SER A 159 24.27 -1.80 -2.83
CA SER A 159 25.71 -1.86 -2.51
C SER A 159 26.39 -0.50 -2.37
N LYS A 160 25.83 0.54 -2.99
CA LYS A 160 26.34 1.92 -2.97
C LYS A 160 25.72 2.76 -1.84
N LEU A 161 24.72 2.23 -1.13
CA LEU A 161 24.03 2.95 -0.06
C LEU A 161 24.83 2.93 1.24
N LYS A 162 24.75 4.04 1.99
CA LYS A 162 25.30 4.11 3.36
C LYS A 162 24.37 3.44 4.38
N GLN A 163 23.09 3.32 4.03
CA GLN A 163 22.08 2.63 4.81
C GLN A 163 22.30 1.11 4.76
N LYS A 164 21.88 0.44 5.83
CA LYS A 164 21.60 -0.99 5.74
C LYS A 164 20.29 -1.22 4.99
N VAL A 165 20.15 -2.37 4.35
CA VAL A 165 18.91 -2.76 3.67
C VAL A 165 18.42 -4.09 4.22
N LEU A 166 17.25 -4.09 4.83
CA LEU A 166 16.53 -5.32 5.18
C LEU A 166 15.59 -5.65 4.02
N TRP A 167 15.94 -6.66 3.22
CA TRP A 167 15.19 -7.03 2.03
C TRP A 167 14.38 -8.29 2.27
N ARG A 168 13.06 -8.13 2.39
CA ARG A 168 12.14 -9.26 2.47
C ARG A 168 11.85 -9.80 1.06
N ILE A 169 12.38 -10.98 0.78
CA ILE A 169 12.27 -11.67 -0.51
C ILE A 169 12.35 -13.19 -0.31
N ASN A 170 11.59 -13.96 -1.09
CA ASN A 170 11.61 -15.42 -0.98
C ASN A 170 12.77 -16.04 -1.78
N LEU A 171 14.00 -15.61 -1.48
CA LEU A 171 15.26 -16.11 -2.04
C LEU A 171 16.28 -16.25 -0.92
N ASP A 172 17.06 -17.33 -0.95
CA ASP A 172 18.12 -17.56 0.03
C ASP A 172 19.38 -16.75 -0.27
N THR A 173 19.69 -16.55 -1.55
CA THR A 173 20.85 -15.77 -2.01
C THR A 173 20.51 -15.01 -3.29
N ILE A 174 21.22 -13.90 -3.51
CA ILE A 174 21.24 -13.15 -4.76
C ILE A 174 22.70 -12.88 -5.11
N PRO A 175 23.16 -13.17 -6.34
CA PRO A 175 24.54 -12.88 -6.74
C PRO A 175 24.92 -11.41 -6.54
N GLY A 176 26.13 -11.16 -6.02
CA GLY A 176 26.65 -9.81 -5.84
C GLY A 176 26.07 -9.04 -4.64
N LEU A 177 25.37 -9.71 -3.72
CA LEU A 177 24.83 -9.07 -2.52
C LEU A 177 25.94 -8.50 -1.62
N SER A 178 25.85 -7.23 -1.29
CA SER A 178 26.79 -6.53 -0.42
C SER A 178 26.49 -6.75 1.07
N ALA A 179 27.50 -6.58 1.92
CA ALA A 179 27.40 -6.84 3.37
C ALA A 179 26.40 -5.94 4.12
N ASN A 180 25.99 -4.80 3.56
CA ASN A 180 24.97 -3.93 4.13
C ASN A 180 23.53 -4.41 3.86
N VAL A 181 23.34 -5.46 3.05
CA VAL A 181 22.02 -6.01 2.72
C VAL A 181 21.82 -7.34 3.43
N LYS A 182 20.69 -7.48 4.14
CA LYS A 182 20.25 -8.74 4.74
C LYS A 182 18.96 -9.19 4.09
N LEU A 183 18.97 -10.41 3.55
CA LEU A 183 17.77 -11.06 3.04
C LEU A 183 16.99 -11.70 4.20
N THR A 184 15.67 -11.71 4.05
CA THR A 184 14.78 -12.47 4.93
C THR A 184 13.56 -12.94 4.16
N LYS A 185 13.08 -14.15 4.43
CA LYS A 185 11.83 -14.65 3.83
C LYS A 185 10.60 -14.06 4.53
N TRP A 186 10.72 -13.75 5.81
CA TRP A 186 9.63 -13.25 6.64
C TRP A 186 10.14 -12.44 7.83
N VAL A 187 9.42 -11.36 8.16
CA VAL A 187 9.62 -10.54 9.36
C VAL A 187 8.28 -9.99 9.83
N PRO A 188 8.13 -9.69 11.12
CA PRO A 188 6.96 -8.99 11.59
C PRO A 188 7.08 -7.51 11.18
N GLN A 189 6.48 -7.18 10.04
CA GLN A 189 6.62 -5.89 9.36
C GLN A 189 6.27 -4.67 10.23
N PRO A 190 5.18 -4.67 11.04
CA PRO A 190 4.90 -3.57 11.96
C PRO A 190 6.06 -3.27 12.91
N GLY A 191 6.73 -4.30 13.44
CA GLY A 191 7.89 -4.16 14.32
C GLY A 191 9.13 -3.60 13.60
N VAL A 192 9.32 -3.96 12.34
CA VAL A 192 10.42 -3.40 11.52
C VAL A 192 10.18 -1.91 11.26
N LEU A 193 8.97 -1.55 10.85
CA LEU A 193 8.61 -0.17 10.53
C LEU A 193 8.61 0.72 11.78
N ALA A 194 8.18 0.19 12.93
CA ALA A 194 8.21 0.91 14.20
C ALA A 194 9.62 1.05 14.80
N HIS A 195 10.61 0.32 14.29
CA HIS A 195 11.97 0.39 14.79
C HIS A 195 12.57 1.79 14.56
N PRO A 196 13.22 2.42 15.56
CA PRO A 196 13.74 3.80 15.44
C PRO A 196 14.71 4.01 14.26
N ASN A 197 15.47 2.96 13.92
CA ASN A 197 16.41 2.98 12.80
C ASN A 197 15.75 2.75 11.43
N CYS A 198 14.45 2.46 11.33
CA CYS A 198 13.78 2.35 10.03
C CYS A 198 13.50 3.74 9.45
N VAL A 199 14.22 4.09 8.39
CA VAL A 199 14.19 5.45 7.82
C VAL A 199 13.37 5.54 6.54
N LEU A 200 13.18 4.43 5.84
CA LEU A 200 12.49 4.37 4.55
C LEU A 200 11.92 2.97 4.30
N PHE A 201 10.73 2.92 3.72
CA PHE A 201 10.12 1.68 3.25
C PHE A 201 9.98 1.67 1.72
N LEU A 202 10.74 0.81 1.05
CA LEU A 202 10.51 0.47 -0.35
C LEU A 202 9.40 -0.57 -0.40
N THR A 203 8.29 -0.25 -1.06
CA THR A 203 7.07 -1.04 -0.98
C THR A 203 6.38 -1.15 -2.33
N HIS A 204 5.65 -2.24 -2.53
CA HIS A 204 4.69 -2.33 -3.63
C HIS A 204 3.46 -1.43 -3.49
N GLY A 205 3.24 -0.81 -2.32
CA GLY A 205 2.11 0.10 -2.10
C GLY A 205 0.77 -0.58 -1.76
N GLY A 206 0.76 -1.84 -1.32
CA GLY A 206 -0.49 -2.47 -0.84
C GLY A 206 -1.06 -1.78 0.41
N LEU A 207 -2.39 -1.76 0.54
CA LEU A 207 -3.14 -1.06 1.60
C LEU A 207 -2.59 -1.27 3.02
N PHE A 208 -2.41 -2.52 3.44
CA PHE A 208 -1.94 -2.82 4.79
C PHE A 208 -0.51 -2.29 5.05
N GLY A 209 0.40 -2.49 4.10
CA GLY A 209 1.76 -1.99 4.23
C GLY A 209 1.83 -0.45 4.25
N GLN A 210 0.91 0.21 3.53
CA GLN A 210 0.77 1.66 3.60
C GLN A 210 0.24 2.13 4.96
N GLN A 211 -0.80 1.48 5.50
CA GLN A 211 -1.32 1.80 6.84
C GLN A 211 -0.23 1.64 7.91
N GLU A 212 0.54 0.55 7.87
CA GLU A 212 1.65 0.31 8.80
C GLU A 212 2.76 1.37 8.67
N ALA A 213 3.11 1.77 7.45
CA ALA A 213 4.13 2.79 7.21
C ALA A 213 3.70 4.17 7.72
N ILE A 214 2.44 4.54 7.46
CA ILE A 214 1.84 5.79 7.96
C ILE A 214 1.74 5.74 9.49
N HIS A 215 1.25 4.63 10.04
CA HIS A 215 1.21 4.42 11.49
C HIS A 215 2.59 4.59 12.13
N ALA A 216 3.65 4.04 11.52
CA ALA A 216 5.02 4.16 12.00
C ALA A 216 5.70 5.51 11.70
N GLY A 217 5.10 6.35 10.86
CA GLY A 217 5.71 7.60 10.42
C GLY A 217 6.96 7.40 9.58
N VAL A 218 6.97 6.35 8.75
CA VAL A 218 8.07 6.00 7.84
C VAL A 218 7.66 6.38 6.40
N PRO A 219 8.43 7.23 5.70
CA PRO A 219 8.13 7.58 4.32
C PRO A 219 8.41 6.40 3.37
N THR A 220 7.88 6.47 2.14
CA THR A 220 7.89 5.35 1.20
C THR A 220 8.50 5.67 -0.17
N VAL A 221 9.05 4.64 -0.82
CA VAL A 221 9.24 4.61 -2.27
C VAL A 221 8.35 3.48 -2.80
N GLY A 222 7.36 3.84 -3.62
CA GLY A 222 6.31 2.95 -4.08
C GLY A 222 6.59 2.37 -5.48
N ILE A 223 6.53 1.05 -5.61
CA ILE A 223 6.66 0.30 -6.87
C ILE A 223 5.37 -0.46 -7.11
N ALA A 224 4.37 0.21 -7.69
CA ALA A 224 3.05 -0.40 -7.88
C ALA A 224 3.02 -1.36 -9.08
N PHE A 225 2.24 -2.43 -8.96
CA PHE A 225 2.05 -3.43 -10.02
C PHE A 225 0.59 -3.59 -10.44
N PHE A 226 -0.36 -3.71 -9.50
CA PHE A 226 -1.77 -3.98 -9.79
C PHE A 226 -2.70 -3.67 -8.62
N GLY A 227 -4.01 -3.73 -8.87
CA GLY A 227 -5.03 -3.58 -7.84
C GLY A 227 -5.05 -2.18 -7.25
N ASP A 228 -5.07 -2.09 -5.92
CA ASP A 228 -5.06 -0.85 -5.14
C ASP A 228 -3.69 -0.14 -5.13
N GLN A 229 -2.62 -0.85 -5.47
CA GLN A 229 -1.24 -0.36 -5.33
C GLN A 229 -0.97 0.98 -6.02
N PRO A 230 -1.36 1.20 -7.30
CA PRO A 230 -1.07 2.47 -7.97
C PRO A 230 -1.74 3.67 -7.29
N SER A 231 -2.99 3.50 -6.84
CA SER A 231 -3.77 4.53 -6.14
C SER A 231 -3.18 4.86 -4.77
N ASN A 232 -2.74 3.85 -4.03
CA ASN A 232 -2.06 4.03 -2.75
C ASN A 232 -0.71 4.74 -2.91
N VAL A 233 0.08 4.37 -3.93
CA VAL A 233 1.33 5.06 -4.25
C VAL A 233 1.06 6.51 -4.65
N LYS A 234 0.03 6.77 -5.47
CA LYS A 234 -0.38 8.12 -5.84
C LYS A 234 -0.79 8.96 -4.63
N PHE A 235 -1.50 8.36 -3.67
CA PHE A 235 -1.82 9.00 -2.39
C PHE A 235 -0.55 9.35 -1.61
N ALA A 236 0.45 8.44 -1.56
CA ALA A 236 1.71 8.71 -0.88
C ALA A 236 2.49 9.88 -1.51
N GLU A 237 2.47 9.99 -2.84
CA GLU A 237 3.06 11.13 -3.57
C GLU A 237 2.32 12.43 -3.26
N HIS A 238 0.99 12.40 -3.37
CA HIS A 238 0.14 13.57 -3.15
C HIS A 238 0.28 14.11 -1.72
N SER A 239 0.26 13.20 -0.74
CA SER A 239 0.45 13.52 0.69
C SER A 239 1.89 13.91 1.04
N GLY A 240 2.81 13.81 0.07
CA GLY A 240 4.22 14.14 0.26
C GLY A 240 4.91 13.26 1.29
N ILE A 241 4.49 11.99 1.40
CA ILE A 241 5.10 10.96 2.27
C ILE A 241 5.88 9.90 1.48
N GLY A 242 5.85 9.97 0.16
CA GLY A 242 6.63 9.08 -0.68
C GLY A 242 6.74 9.54 -2.13
N VAL A 243 7.40 8.71 -2.92
CA VAL A 243 7.55 8.90 -4.37
C VAL A 243 7.23 7.59 -5.09
N SER A 244 6.71 7.69 -6.31
CA SER A 244 6.51 6.53 -7.19
C SER A 244 7.78 6.19 -7.96
N LEU A 245 7.94 4.91 -8.24
CA LEU A 245 8.98 4.37 -9.11
C LEU A 245 8.32 3.40 -10.08
N ALA A 246 8.34 3.74 -11.37
CA ALA A 246 7.73 2.94 -12.41
C ALA A 246 8.56 1.68 -12.65
N PHE A 247 7.97 0.50 -12.41
CA PHE A 247 8.67 -0.77 -12.57
C PHE A 247 9.07 -1.04 -14.02
N ASP A 248 8.25 -0.63 -14.99
CA ASP A 248 8.48 -0.94 -16.41
C ASP A 248 9.77 -0.32 -16.95
N ASN A 249 10.02 0.95 -16.59
CA ASN A 249 11.19 1.72 -17.02
C ASN A 249 12.21 1.89 -15.88
N ILE A 250 12.29 0.91 -14.99
CA ILE A 250 13.19 0.96 -13.83
C ILE A 250 14.66 0.82 -14.28
N SER A 251 15.51 1.67 -13.70
CA SER A 251 16.97 1.68 -13.88
C SER A 251 17.68 1.92 -12.55
N GLU A 252 18.99 1.66 -12.46
CA GLU A 252 19.78 1.97 -11.27
C GLU A 252 19.70 3.46 -10.88
N GLU A 253 19.71 4.34 -11.88
CA GLU A 253 19.61 5.79 -11.71
C GLU A 253 18.26 6.16 -11.10
N SER A 254 17.17 5.58 -11.64
CA SER A 254 15.81 5.87 -11.14
C SER A 254 15.61 5.38 -9.69
N ILE A 255 16.11 4.19 -9.35
CA ILE A 255 16.05 3.63 -7.98
C ILE A 255 16.85 4.54 -7.03
N SER A 256 18.09 4.85 -7.40
CA SER A 256 18.97 5.70 -6.60
C SER A 256 18.39 7.10 -6.41
N ALA A 257 17.83 7.69 -7.46
CA ALA A 257 17.19 9.00 -7.41
C ALA A 257 15.97 9.01 -6.48
N ALA A 258 15.08 8.00 -6.57
CA ALA A 258 13.90 7.89 -5.73
C ALA A 258 14.26 7.75 -4.25
N ILE A 259 15.20 6.85 -3.91
CA ILE A 259 15.69 6.65 -2.54
C ILE A 259 16.30 7.94 -1.99
N ASN A 260 17.21 8.56 -2.75
CA ASN A 260 17.89 9.77 -2.32
C ASN A 260 16.92 10.96 -2.18
N LYS A 261 15.92 11.08 -3.06
CA LYS A 261 14.91 12.13 -2.99
C LYS A 261 14.14 12.07 -1.68
N VAL A 262 13.73 10.87 -1.25
CA VAL A 262 13.00 10.69 0.02
C VAL A 262 13.91 10.88 1.22
N LEU A 263 15.11 10.32 1.21
CA LEU A 263 16.03 10.39 2.37
C LEU A 263 16.65 11.77 2.59
N LYS A 264 16.91 12.54 1.53
CA LYS A 264 17.58 13.85 1.62
C LYS A 264 16.62 15.03 1.81
N ASN A 265 15.32 14.83 1.57
CA ASN A 265 14.33 15.89 1.74
C ASN A 265 13.50 15.65 3.02
N PRO A 266 13.68 16.47 4.06
CA PRO A 266 13.03 16.25 5.36
C PRO A 266 11.50 16.28 5.28
N LYS A 267 10.92 16.97 4.28
CA LYS A 267 9.48 17.04 4.05
C LYS A 267 8.81 15.67 4.08
N TYR A 268 9.43 14.64 3.50
CA TYR A 268 8.85 13.30 3.46
C TYR A 268 8.71 12.69 4.84
N LYS A 269 9.77 12.78 5.66
CA LYS A 269 9.76 12.26 7.03
C LYS A 269 8.83 13.06 7.93
N GLU A 270 8.87 14.39 7.83
CA GLU A 270 8.00 15.29 8.60
C GLU A 270 6.53 15.05 8.31
N ASN A 271 6.15 14.91 7.03
CA ASN A 271 4.78 14.58 6.64
C ASN A 271 4.37 13.19 7.11
N ALA A 272 5.24 12.19 6.99
CA ALA A 272 4.95 10.85 7.47
C ALA A 272 4.71 10.85 9.00
N GLN A 273 5.54 11.56 9.76
CA GLN A 273 5.36 11.72 11.20
C GLN A 273 4.09 12.52 11.56
N ARG A 274 3.75 13.54 10.76
CA ARG A 274 2.49 14.29 10.93
C ARG A 274 1.28 13.38 10.73
N LEU A 275 1.26 12.60 9.65
CA LEU A 275 0.16 11.64 9.41
C LEU A 275 0.13 10.52 10.45
N SER A 276 1.30 10.07 10.94
CA SER A 276 1.39 9.10 12.05
C SER A 276 0.69 9.61 13.32
N ARG A 277 0.93 10.87 13.70
CA ARG A 277 0.25 11.48 14.85
C ARG A 277 -1.27 11.48 14.67
N ILE A 278 -1.76 11.88 13.50
CA ILE A 278 -3.20 11.89 13.18
C ILE A 278 -3.78 10.46 13.15
N PHE A 279 -3.02 9.49 12.61
CA PHE A 279 -3.45 8.09 12.57
C PHE A 279 -3.68 7.53 13.98
N ARG A 280 -2.79 7.87 14.91
CA ARG A 280 -2.85 7.41 16.31
C ARG A 280 -3.81 8.22 17.17
N ASP A 281 -4.31 9.36 16.68
CA ASP A 281 -5.22 10.27 17.39
C ASP A 281 -6.68 9.82 17.30
N ARG A 282 -6.93 8.50 17.46
CA ARG A 282 -8.28 7.96 17.61
C ARG A 282 -8.56 7.73 19.09
N PRO A 283 -9.67 8.23 19.65
CA PRO A 283 -10.10 7.82 20.98
C PRO A 283 -10.29 6.30 21.00
N MET A 284 -9.75 5.65 22.03
CA MET A 284 -9.98 4.23 22.30
C MET A 284 -11.41 3.99 22.78
#